data_AF-A0A1Z5S555-F1
#
_entry.id   AF-A0A1Z5S555-F1
#
_cell.length_a   1.000
_cell.length_b   1.000
_cell.length_c   1.000
_cell.angle_alpha   90.00
_cell.angle_beta   90.00
_cell.angle_gamma   90.00
#
_symmetry.space_group_name_H-M   'P 1'
#
loop_
_entity.id
_entity.type
_entity.pdbx_description
1 polymer ?
#
loop_
_entity_poly.entity_id
_entity_poly.type
_entity_poly.pdbx_seq_one_letter_code
_entity_poly.pdbx_strand_id
1 'polypeptide(L)'
;MDMRRRLSLARVPAVATMVVVMLLSLSSSLCVSAARAEQQRHPVVLIPGAGGNQLEARLTEDYKPSSLVCRVWPLVRGRGGWFRLWFDPSVLVAPLTRCFAERMTLSYDADADDYRNAPGVETRVSDFGSTSTLRYLDPNLKLLTGYMNTLASTLEEKAGYEEGRDLFGAPYDFRYGLAGPGHPSQVGSAYLQRLRLLVESACAANGGRAAILVAHSLGGLFALQLLARSPAPWRAAHVQRLVTLSTPWGGSVQEMLTFASGNTLGVPFVNPSLIRDEQRSAESNLWLLPTPKVFGNTTLVVSRSHNRSYSAKNMTQFLRDIGFEQGVEPYRARIRPLVEALPEPGVPLTCLVGTGVVTVESLVYGDGGFDEDPEEVVYGDGDGTVNLASLVGPIKAWSDSPTQVVEVVELPKVSHSGMLNDKSALEQIIRIVDSINFNTTSYHQSS
;
A
#
# COMPACT_ATOMS: atom_id res chain seq x y z
N MET A 1 34.52 -52.75 76.57
CA MET A 1 34.09 -51.61 75.75
C MET A 1 35.16 -51.35 74.71
N ASP A 2 34.67 -51.22 73.49
CA ASP A 2 35.25 -50.62 72.30
C ASP A 2 36.36 -51.34 71.52
N MET A 3 36.02 -51.53 70.25
CA MET A 3 36.71 -52.27 69.21
C MET A 3 36.55 -51.41 67.95
N ARG A 4 37.62 -50.77 67.47
CA ARG A 4 37.63 -50.23 66.10
C ARG A 4 38.94 -50.54 65.38
N ARG A 5 38.74 -51.32 64.31
CA ARG A 5 39.68 -51.78 63.31
C ARG A 5 40.13 -50.65 62.39
N ARG A 6 41.37 -50.75 61.94
CA ARG A 6 41.95 -50.01 60.81
C ARG A 6 41.28 -50.45 59.50
N LEU A 7 40.90 -49.49 58.65
CA LEU A 7 40.41 -49.72 57.29
C LEU A 7 41.46 -49.26 56.27
N SER A 8 41.80 -50.20 55.38
CA SER A 8 42.67 -50.07 54.22
C SER A 8 41.95 -49.33 53.09
N LEU A 9 42.57 -48.30 52.50
CA LEU A 9 42.11 -47.70 51.25
C LEU A 9 42.41 -48.64 50.07
N ALA A 10 41.36 -49.16 49.44
CA ALA A 10 41.45 -49.88 48.18
C ALA A 10 41.63 -48.88 47.02
N ARG A 11 42.61 -49.14 46.15
CA ARG A 11 42.83 -48.45 44.88
C ARG A 11 41.75 -48.91 43.88
N VAL A 12 40.94 -47.97 43.39
CA VAL A 12 40.03 -48.19 42.24
C VAL A 12 40.85 -48.07 40.95
N PRO A 13 40.70 -48.97 39.95
CA PRO A 13 41.52 -48.96 38.75
C PRO A 13 41.11 -47.82 37.81
N ALA A 14 42.11 -47.08 37.32
CA ALA A 14 42.01 -45.89 36.46
C ALA A 14 41.34 -46.12 35.09
N VAL A 15 40.90 -47.34 34.77
CA VAL A 15 40.33 -47.70 33.48
C VAL A 15 38.84 -47.33 33.39
N ALA A 16 38.10 -47.34 34.51
CA ALA A 16 36.68 -47.01 34.53
C ALA A 16 36.39 -45.52 34.29
N THR A 17 37.30 -44.64 34.69
CA THR A 17 37.15 -43.18 34.54
C THR A 17 37.37 -42.71 33.10
N MET A 18 38.15 -43.45 32.31
CA MET A 18 38.46 -43.10 30.92
C MET A 18 37.30 -43.43 29.95
N VAL A 19 36.52 -44.48 30.24
CA VAL A 19 35.37 -44.89 29.40
C VAL A 19 34.19 -43.92 29.57
N VAL A 20 33.97 -43.38 30.78
CA VAL A 20 32.91 -42.39 31.04
C VAL A 20 33.21 -41.05 30.38
N VAL A 21 34.48 -40.63 30.35
CA VAL A 21 34.89 -39.40 29.65
C VAL A 21 34.82 -39.55 28.13
N MET A 22 35.14 -40.74 27.58
CA MET A 22 34.93 -41.00 26.15
C MET A 22 33.44 -40.99 25.77
N LEU A 23 32.56 -41.62 26.55
CA LEU A 23 31.11 -41.63 26.27
C LEU A 23 30.45 -40.24 26.43
N LEU A 24 30.97 -39.38 27.31
CA LEU A 24 30.55 -37.98 27.45
C LEU A 24 31.12 -37.06 26.35
N SER A 25 32.27 -37.40 25.76
CA SER A 25 32.87 -36.67 24.63
C SER A 25 32.32 -37.09 23.26
N LEU A 26 31.80 -38.32 23.14
CA LEU A 26 31.09 -38.77 21.94
C LEU A 26 29.62 -38.31 21.89
N SER A 27 29.02 -37.93 23.02
CA SER A 27 27.67 -37.37 23.07
C SER A 27 27.63 -35.86 22.81
N SER A 28 28.76 -35.16 22.91
CA SER A 28 28.90 -33.74 22.55
C SER A 28 29.27 -33.51 21.07
N SER A 29 29.55 -34.58 20.32
CA SER A 29 29.87 -34.53 18.89
C SER A 29 28.70 -34.93 17.97
N LEU A 30 27.54 -35.25 18.56
CA LEU A 30 26.27 -35.52 17.88
C LEU A 30 25.29 -34.33 17.93
N CYS A 31 25.72 -33.19 18.46
CA CYS A 31 25.18 -31.89 18.07
C CYS A 31 25.77 -31.50 16.70
N VAL A 32 25.65 -32.38 15.70
CA VAL A 32 25.43 -31.92 14.34
C VAL A 32 24.28 -30.95 14.48
N SER A 33 24.52 -29.70 14.10
CA SER A 33 23.47 -28.72 13.98
C SER A 33 22.31 -29.38 13.24
N ALA A 34 21.30 -29.83 13.98
CA ALA A 34 19.94 -29.57 13.59
C ALA A 34 19.82 -28.05 13.61
N ALA A 35 20.48 -27.40 12.62
CA ALA A 35 19.82 -26.35 11.90
C ALA A 35 18.47 -26.98 11.63
N ARG A 36 17.48 -26.60 12.43
CA ARG A 36 16.10 -26.62 12.01
C ARG A 36 16.22 -26.16 10.57
N ALA A 37 15.91 -27.02 9.61
CA ALA A 37 15.74 -26.56 8.25
C ALA A 37 14.58 -25.58 8.39
N GLU A 38 14.90 -24.34 8.76
CA GLU A 38 13.96 -23.25 8.80
C GLU A 38 13.49 -23.25 7.37
N GLN A 39 12.22 -23.57 7.22
CA GLN A 39 11.57 -23.65 5.95
C GLN A 39 11.70 -22.23 5.39
N GLN A 40 12.75 -21.98 4.60
CA GLN A 40 13.08 -20.64 4.16
C GLN A 40 11.96 -20.20 3.23
N ARG A 41 11.07 -19.34 3.71
CA ARG A 41 9.96 -18.79 2.95
C ARG A 41 10.47 -17.69 2.04
N HIS A 42 9.71 -17.37 1.00
CA HIS A 42 9.92 -16.12 0.28
C HIS A 42 9.57 -14.96 1.21
N PRO A 43 10.40 -13.90 1.30
CA PRO A 43 10.03 -12.75 2.10
C PRO A 43 8.81 -12.04 1.49
N VAL A 44 7.90 -11.56 2.34
CA VAL A 44 6.72 -10.80 1.95
C VAL A 44 6.95 -9.31 2.22
N VAL A 45 6.66 -8.48 1.23
CA VAL A 45 6.66 -7.01 1.37
C VAL A 45 5.23 -6.50 1.18
N LEU A 46 4.66 -5.92 2.24
CA LEU A 46 3.33 -5.31 2.24
C LEU A 46 3.42 -3.87 1.74
N ILE A 47 2.61 -3.52 0.73
CA ILE A 47 2.55 -2.19 0.14
C ILE A 47 1.13 -1.61 0.34
N PRO A 48 0.96 -0.57 1.17
CA PRO A 48 -0.36 -0.02 1.49
C PRO A 48 -0.98 0.77 0.33
N GLY A 49 -2.27 1.08 0.46
CA GLY A 49 -3.02 1.93 -0.47
C GLY A 49 -3.00 3.39 -0.07
N ALA A 50 -3.81 4.20 -0.74
CA ALA A 50 -3.99 5.61 -0.39
C ALA A 50 -4.49 5.76 1.05
N GLY A 51 -3.86 6.64 1.83
CA GLY A 51 -4.17 6.81 3.27
C GLY A 51 -3.81 5.60 4.15
N GLY A 52 -3.15 4.58 3.61
CA GLY A 52 -2.95 3.28 4.28
C GLY A 52 -1.74 3.17 5.21
N ASN A 53 -1.07 4.28 5.52
CA ASN A 53 -0.01 4.33 6.53
C ASN A 53 0.02 5.69 7.22
N GLN A 54 0.66 5.74 8.39
CA GLN A 54 0.88 7.00 9.08
C GLN A 54 1.73 7.98 8.26
N LEU A 55 1.45 9.27 8.39
CA LEU A 55 2.23 10.37 7.85
C LEU A 55 2.52 11.37 8.96
N GLU A 56 3.77 11.82 9.07
CA GLU A 56 4.17 12.85 10.01
C GLU A 56 4.45 14.16 9.30
N ALA A 57 4.25 15.27 10.00
CA ALA A 57 4.58 16.60 9.54
C ALA A 57 5.39 17.39 10.56
N ARG A 58 6.13 18.38 10.06
CA ARG A 58 6.83 19.41 10.83
C ARG A 58 6.56 20.77 10.19
N LEU A 59 6.31 21.78 11.02
CA LEU A 59 6.07 23.16 10.58
C LEU A 59 7.34 23.99 10.77
N THR A 60 7.74 24.74 9.74
CA THR A 60 8.89 25.66 9.75
C THR A 60 8.42 27.11 9.95
N GLU A 61 9.37 28.05 9.94
CA GLU A 61 9.09 29.49 10.05
C GLU A 61 8.29 30.04 8.86
N ASP A 62 8.39 29.40 7.69
CA ASP A 62 7.67 29.79 6.47
C ASP A 62 6.19 29.42 6.50
N TYR A 63 5.75 28.63 7.50
CA TYR A 63 4.36 28.21 7.59
C TYR A 63 3.47 29.40 7.94
N LYS A 64 2.54 29.72 7.04
CA LYS A 64 1.56 30.80 7.18
C LYS A 64 0.19 30.21 7.53
N PRO A 65 -0.11 29.99 8.82
CA PRO A 65 -1.38 29.38 9.22
C PRO A 65 -2.56 30.32 8.97
N SER A 66 -3.71 29.79 8.56
CA SER A 66 -4.94 30.60 8.41
C SER A 66 -5.52 31.11 9.73
N SER A 67 -5.13 30.51 10.85
CA SER A 67 -5.63 30.86 12.18
C SER A 67 -4.59 30.63 13.27
N LEU A 68 -4.80 31.26 14.43
CA LEU A 68 -3.96 31.01 15.61
C LEU A 68 -4.03 29.54 16.07
N VAL A 69 -5.19 28.90 15.92
CA VAL A 69 -5.36 27.47 16.21
C VAL A 69 -4.44 26.64 15.33
N CYS A 70 -4.38 26.92 14.03
CA CYS A 70 -3.47 26.25 13.10
C CYS A 70 -2.00 26.60 13.34
N ARG A 71 -1.67 27.68 14.05
CA ARG A 71 -0.27 27.92 14.44
C ARG A 71 0.17 26.97 15.56
N VAL A 72 -0.71 26.79 16.54
CA VAL A 72 -0.38 26.19 17.83
C VAL A 72 -0.64 24.67 17.83
N TRP A 73 -1.70 24.19 17.19
CA TRP A 73 -2.07 22.77 17.19
C TRP A 73 -1.14 21.92 16.29
N PRO A 74 -0.76 20.68 16.66
CA PRO A 74 -0.99 20.07 17.96
C PRO A 74 -0.10 20.69 19.04
N LEU A 75 -0.64 20.76 20.26
CA LEU A 75 0.05 21.32 21.44
C LEU A 75 1.31 20.52 21.80
N VAL A 76 1.25 19.20 21.59
CA VAL A 76 2.36 18.28 21.85
C VAL A 76 2.97 17.89 20.52
N ARG A 77 4.28 18.12 20.38
CA ARG A 77 5.08 17.71 19.23
C ARG A 77 6.21 16.81 19.73
N GLY A 78 6.55 15.82 18.91
CA GLY A 78 7.67 14.92 19.16
C GLY A 78 9.02 15.58 18.93
N ARG A 79 10.07 14.76 19.00
CA ARG A 79 11.46 15.19 18.81
C ARG A 79 11.62 15.92 17.47
N GLY A 80 12.25 17.09 17.50
CA GLY A 80 12.49 17.89 16.29
C GLY A 80 11.25 18.57 15.73
N GLY A 81 10.14 18.62 16.48
CA GLY A 81 8.91 19.30 16.08
C GLY A 81 7.97 18.48 15.20
N TRP A 82 8.27 17.19 15.00
CA TRP A 82 7.44 16.26 14.23
C TRP A 82 6.17 15.87 15.00
N PHE A 83 5.05 15.74 14.29
CA PHE A 83 3.79 15.23 14.82
C PHE A 83 3.08 14.41 13.75
N ARG A 84 2.19 13.52 14.16
CA ARG A 84 1.38 12.73 13.23
C ARG A 84 0.35 13.64 12.54
N LEU A 85 0.46 13.74 11.23
CA LEU A 85 -0.48 14.45 10.37
C LEU A 85 -1.63 13.52 9.96
N TRP A 86 -1.34 12.24 9.71
CA TRP A 86 -2.32 11.23 9.32
C TRP A 86 -2.05 9.87 10.01
N PHE A 87 -3.05 9.15 10.51
CA PHE A 87 -4.40 9.65 10.82
C PHE A 87 -4.39 10.30 12.20
N ASP A 88 -5.13 11.39 12.38
CA ASP A 88 -5.37 11.97 13.71
C ASP A 88 -6.85 12.31 13.89
N PRO A 89 -7.53 11.85 14.96
CA PRO A 89 -8.96 12.11 15.14
C PRO A 89 -9.32 13.59 15.23
N SER A 90 -8.38 14.45 15.60
CA SER A 90 -8.63 15.89 15.70
C SER A 90 -8.99 16.52 14.35
N VAL A 91 -8.66 15.87 13.22
CA VAL A 91 -9.06 16.32 11.88
C VAL A 91 -10.59 16.37 11.69
N LEU A 92 -11.36 15.72 12.56
CA LEU A 92 -12.84 15.72 12.52
C LEU A 92 -13.48 16.92 13.23
N VAL A 93 -12.67 17.79 13.84
CA VAL A 93 -13.15 18.93 14.63
C VAL A 93 -13.01 20.20 13.79
N ALA A 94 -14.11 20.92 13.54
CA ALA A 94 -14.25 21.95 12.50
C ALA A 94 -13.14 23.05 12.40
N PRO A 95 -12.51 23.58 13.47
CA PRO A 95 -11.33 24.45 13.30
C PRO A 95 -10.06 23.69 12.92
N LEU A 96 -9.92 22.43 13.32
CA LEU A 96 -8.74 21.58 13.13
C LEU A 96 -8.75 20.86 11.78
N THR A 97 -9.93 20.57 11.21
CA THR A 97 -10.07 20.08 9.83
C THR A 97 -9.40 21.03 8.85
N ARG A 98 -9.51 22.35 9.07
CA ARG A 98 -8.86 23.37 8.23
C ARG A 98 -7.34 23.33 8.36
N CYS A 99 -6.85 23.21 9.59
CA CYS A 99 -5.41 23.07 9.84
C CYS A 99 -4.84 21.80 9.20
N PHE A 100 -5.59 20.70 9.24
CA PHE A 100 -5.24 19.47 8.54
C PHE A 100 -5.17 19.70 7.03
N ALA A 101 -6.24 20.22 6.43
CA ALA A 101 -6.30 20.47 4.99
C ALA A 101 -5.12 21.32 4.50
N GLU A 102 -4.82 22.43 5.18
CA GLU A 102 -3.67 23.31 4.86
C GLU A 102 -2.32 22.61 4.87
N ARG A 103 -2.12 21.65 5.79
CA ARG A 103 -0.84 20.96 5.97
C ARG A 103 -0.73 19.70 5.12
N MET A 104 -1.86 19.10 4.78
CA MET A 104 -1.94 17.93 3.92
C MET A 104 -1.83 18.33 2.44
N THR A 105 -2.22 19.56 2.10
CA THR A 105 -2.20 20.10 0.74
C THR A 105 -0.81 20.01 0.08
N LEU A 106 -0.79 19.55 -1.17
CA LEU A 106 0.35 19.68 -2.07
C LEU A 106 0.15 20.86 -3.03
N SER A 107 1.26 21.40 -3.53
CA SER A 107 1.27 22.40 -4.58
C SER A 107 2.04 21.88 -5.78
N TYR A 108 1.45 22.02 -6.97
CA TYR A 108 2.18 21.78 -8.20
C TYR A 108 3.06 22.99 -8.51
N ASP A 109 4.36 22.74 -8.64
CA ASP A 109 5.35 23.75 -9.03
C ASP A 109 5.63 23.60 -10.52
N ALA A 110 5.20 24.59 -11.31
CA ALA A 110 5.32 24.55 -12.76
C ALA A 110 6.76 24.71 -13.26
N ASP A 111 7.63 25.39 -12.52
CA ASP A 111 9.03 25.57 -12.88
C ASP A 111 9.83 24.29 -12.62
N ALA A 112 9.51 23.61 -11.53
CA ALA A 112 10.08 22.31 -11.21
C ALA A 112 9.45 21.16 -12.01
N ASP A 113 8.26 21.39 -12.55
CA ASP A 113 7.37 20.33 -13.05
C ASP A 113 7.29 19.20 -12.03
N ASP A 114 6.91 19.50 -10.79
CA ASP A 114 6.75 18.50 -9.74
C ASP A 114 5.85 19.00 -8.61
N TYR A 115 5.37 18.09 -7.77
CA TYR A 115 4.60 18.42 -6.59
C TYR A 115 5.51 18.67 -5.39
N ARG A 116 5.10 19.60 -4.53
CA ARG A 116 5.80 19.96 -3.30
C ARG A 116 4.81 20.12 -2.17
N ASN A 117 5.25 19.92 -0.94
CA ASN A 117 4.46 20.27 0.24
C ASN A 117 4.09 21.76 0.21
N ALA A 118 2.99 22.11 0.89
CA ALA A 118 2.66 23.50 1.16
C ALA A 118 3.85 24.25 1.81
N PRO A 119 4.06 25.55 1.49
CA PRO A 119 5.15 26.33 2.07
C PRO A 119 5.20 26.25 3.59
N GLY A 120 6.38 25.95 4.12
CA GLY A 120 6.64 25.78 5.54
C GLY A 120 6.13 24.48 6.17
N VAL A 121 5.65 23.54 5.36
CA VAL A 121 5.28 22.19 5.80
C VAL A 121 6.29 21.19 5.25
N GLU A 122 6.86 20.40 6.16
CA GLU A 122 7.64 19.23 5.79
C GLU A 122 6.86 17.98 6.19
N THR A 123 7.00 16.92 5.40
CA THR A 123 6.39 15.61 5.69
C THR A 123 7.42 14.51 5.67
N ARG A 124 7.15 13.45 6.43
CA ARG A 124 7.94 12.22 6.37
C ARG A 124 7.08 11.01 6.69
N VAL A 125 7.56 9.88 6.21
CA VAL A 125 7.02 8.55 6.51
C VAL A 125 8.03 7.83 7.38
N SER A 126 7.61 7.41 8.57
CA SER A 126 8.44 6.66 9.49
C SER A 126 8.41 5.15 9.20
N ASP A 127 9.37 4.43 9.78
CA ASP A 127 9.35 2.97 9.93
C ASP A 127 9.27 2.19 8.62
N PHE A 128 9.89 2.71 7.56
CA PHE A 128 10.04 1.99 6.30
C PHE A 128 10.81 0.67 6.50
N GLY A 129 10.26 -0.43 6.01
CA GLY A 129 10.73 -1.80 6.28
C GLY A 129 9.93 -2.49 7.38
N SER A 130 9.25 -1.75 8.26
CA SER A 130 8.34 -2.29 9.29
C SER A 130 6.88 -2.20 8.83
N THR A 131 6.04 -3.08 9.38
CA THR A 131 4.60 -3.06 9.18
C THR A 131 3.87 -2.14 10.16
N SER A 132 4.55 -1.65 11.21
CA SER A 132 3.93 -0.93 12.33
C SER A 132 3.05 0.25 11.93
N THR A 133 3.50 1.09 10.99
CA THR A 133 2.78 2.31 10.56
C THR A 133 1.65 2.05 9.57
N LEU A 134 1.59 0.85 8.96
CA LEU A 134 0.50 0.42 8.09
C LEU A 134 -0.50 -0.52 8.80
N ARG A 135 -0.16 -1.04 9.99
CA ARG A 135 -1.11 -1.83 10.79
C ARG A 135 -2.24 -0.97 11.34
N TYR A 136 -1.88 0.15 11.95
CA TYR A 136 -2.82 1.08 12.58
C TYR A 136 -2.51 2.51 12.17
N LEU A 137 -3.50 3.25 11.70
CA LEU A 137 -3.34 4.66 11.33
C LEU A 137 -3.29 5.58 12.57
N ASP A 138 -3.92 5.16 13.68
CA ASP A 138 -3.68 5.71 15.02
C ASP A 138 -3.42 4.58 16.04
N PRO A 139 -2.17 4.39 16.52
CA PRO A 139 -1.86 3.39 17.56
C PRO A 139 -2.62 3.55 18.88
N ASN A 140 -3.19 4.73 19.16
CA ASN A 140 -4.03 4.97 20.33
C ASN A 140 -5.47 4.52 20.12
N LEU A 141 -5.90 4.30 18.87
CA LEU A 141 -7.27 3.90 18.49
C LEU A 141 -7.26 2.67 17.59
N LYS A 142 -6.59 1.61 18.04
CA LYS A 142 -6.38 0.38 17.24
C LYS A 142 -7.67 -0.26 16.71
N LEU A 143 -8.76 -0.20 17.48
CA LEU A 143 -10.04 -0.80 17.10
C LEU A 143 -10.71 -0.06 15.93
N LEU A 144 -10.47 1.25 15.80
CA LEU A 144 -11.12 2.10 14.80
C LEU A 144 -10.25 2.38 13.58
N THR A 145 -8.93 2.27 13.74
CA THR A 145 -7.95 2.69 12.72
C THR A 145 -7.07 1.55 12.22
N GLY A 146 -7.45 0.30 12.52
CA GLY A 146 -6.82 -0.88 11.95
C GLY A 146 -6.98 -0.89 10.43
N TYR A 147 -5.86 -1.02 9.72
CA TYR A 147 -5.82 -1.07 8.26
C TYR A 147 -5.29 -2.43 7.79
N MET A 148 -3.96 -2.62 7.73
CA MET A 148 -3.35 -3.90 7.36
C MET A 148 -3.09 -4.83 8.55
N ASN A 149 -3.51 -4.46 9.77
CA ASN A 149 -3.23 -5.28 10.95
C ASN A 149 -3.74 -6.71 10.84
N THR A 150 -5.01 -6.90 10.43
CA THR A 150 -5.60 -8.24 10.36
C THR A 150 -4.88 -9.11 9.32
N LEU A 151 -4.54 -8.54 8.16
CA LEU A 151 -3.74 -9.23 7.15
C LEU A 151 -2.35 -9.62 7.68
N ALA A 152 -1.61 -8.68 8.26
CA ALA A 152 -0.27 -8.93 8.78
C ALA A 152 -0.28 -9.98 9.91
N SER A 153 -1.20 -9.85 10.87
CA SER A 153 -1.40 -10.85 11.94
C SER A 153 -1.80 -12.22 11.39
N THR A 154 -2.59 -12.27 10.33
CA THR A 154 -2.95 -13.56 9.71
C THR A 154 -1.72 -14.23 9.05
N LEU A 155 -0.86 -13.46 8.39
CA LEU A 155 0.41 -13.97 7.83
C LEU A 155 1.32 -14.52 8.94
N GLU A 156 1.38 -13.82 10.07
CA GLU A 156 2.17 -14.24 11.24
C GLU A 156 1.60 -15.52 11.87
N GLU A 157 0.31 -15.55 12.16
CA GLU A 157 -0.33 -16.63 12.91
C GLU A 157 -0.61 -17.88 12.07
N LYS A 158 -0.91 -17.73 10.77
CA LYS A 158 -1.34 -18.84 9.90
C LYS A 158 -0.26 -19.33 8.96
N ALA A 159 0.56 -18.42 8.42
CA ALA A 159 1.66 -18.78 7.52
C ALA A 159 3.03 -18.77 8.21
N GLY A 160 3.12 -18.27 9.46
CA GLY A 160 4.32 -18.32 10.29
C GLY A 160 5.38 -17.29 9.93
N TYR A 161 4.99 -16.19 9.28
CA TYR A 161 5.88 -15.05 9.02
C TYR A 161 6.23 -14.30 10.31
N GLU A 162 7.36 -13.59 10.29
CA GLU A 162 7.89 -12.81 11.41
C GLU A 162 8.30 -11.41 10.91
N GLU A 163 7.72 -10.37 11.52
CA GLU A 163 8.06 -8.97 11.20
C GLU A 163 9.55 -8.70 11.38
N GLY A 164 10.14 -8.00 10.40
CA GLY A 164 11.56 -7.63 10.41
C GLY A 164 12.49 -8.76 10.02
N ARG A 165 11.96 -9.97 9.76
CA ARG A 165 12.73 -11.13 9.32
C ARG A 165 12.34 -11.55 7.91
N ASP A 166 11.09 -11.98 7.71
CA ASP A 166 10.56 -12.39 6.41
C ASP A 166 9.24 -11.67 6.07
N LEU A 167 8.74 -10.79 6.95
CA LEU A 167 7.63 -9.88 6.70
C LEU A 167 8.05 -8.42 6.88
N PHE A 168 7.84 -7.61 5.84
CA PHE A 168 8.25 -6.22 5.79
C PHE A 168 7.11 -5.32 5.31
N GLY A 169 7.13 -4.06 5.70
CA GLY A 169 6.20 -3.04 5.21
C GLY A 169 6.90 -1.95 4.41
N ALA A 170 6.23 -1.44 3.37
CA ALA A 170 6.73 -0.37 2.53
C ALA A 170 5.78 0.85 2.53
N PRO A 171 5.63 1.57 3.65
CA PRO A 171 4.81 2.78 3.72
C PRO A 171 5.41 3.90 2.87
N TYR A 172 4.56 4.82 2.39
CA TYR A 172 4.97 5.95 1.54
C TYR A 172 4.11 7.19 1.77
N ASP A 173 4.53 8.33 1.22
CA ASP A 173 3.73 9.56 1.28
C ASP A 173 2.66 9.44 0.20
N PHE A 174 1.51 8.90 0.60
CA PHE A 174 0.44 8.49 -0.29
C PHE A 174 -0.25 9.63 -1.03
N ARG A 175 0.08 10.88 -0.74
CA ARG A 175 -0.40 12.06 -1.48
C ARG A 175 0.31 12.23 -2.82
N TYR A 176 1.55 11.76 -2.90
CA TYR A 176 2.37 11.85 -4.11
C TYR A 176 2.06 10.67 -5.03
N GLY A 177 2.03 10.95 -6.33
CA GLY A 177 1.91 9.95 -7.37
C GLY A 177 3.26 9.67 -8.01
N LEU A 178 3.19 9.23 -9.26
CA LEU A 178 4.31 9.23 -10.19
C LEU A 178 3.94 10.08 -11.39
N ALA A 179 4.95 10.49 -12.14
CA ALA A 179 4.76 11.15 -13.42
C ALA A 179 5.07 10.19 -14.58
N GLY A 180 4.48 10.50 -15.73
CA GLY A 180 4.76 9.86 -17.01
C GLY A 180 6.22 10.09 -17.46
N PRO A 181 6.70 9.34 -18.45
CA PRO A 181 8.07 9.45 -18.93
C PRO A 181 8.47 10.88 -19.31
N GLY A 182 9.66 11.32 -18.89
CA GLY A 182 10.18 12.65 -19.18
C GLY A 182 9.85 13.73 -18.13
N HIS A 183 8.98 13.44 -17.17
CA HIS A 183 8.62 14.33 -16.08
C HIS A 183 9.29 13.90 -14.76
N PRO A 184 9.79 14.84 -13.94
CA PRO A 184 10.33 14.50 -12.63
C PRO A 184 9.21 14.16 -11.65
N SER A 185 9.53 13.29 -10.69
CA SER A 185 8.67 12.94 -9.56
C SER A 185 9.58 12.53 -8.42
N GLN A 186 10.06 13.51 -7.65
CA GLN A 186 11.13 13.31 -6.67
C GLN A 186 10.70 12.35 -5.58
N VAL A 187 9.55 12.59 -4.93
CA VAL A 187 9.06 11.77 -3.81
C VAL A 187 8.69 10.36 -4.28
N GLY A 188 7.93 10.25 -5.39
CA GLY A 188 7.54 8.97 -5.95
C GLY A 188 8.73 8.12 -6.43
N SER A 189 9.70 8.73 -7.12
CA SER A 189 10.90 8.01 -7.60
C SER A 189 11.81 7.59 -6.45
N ALA A 190 11.97 8.44 -5.42
CA ALA A 190 12.72 8.08 -4.21
C ALA A 190 12.05 6.91 -3.48
N TYR A 191 10.72 6.86 -3.42
CA TYR A 191 10.01 5.72 -2.87
C TYR A 191 10.25 4.44 -3.68
N LEU A 192 10.14 4.47 -5.02
CA LEU A 192 10.44 3.29 -5.84
C LEU A 192 11.87 2.78 -5.63
N GLN A 193 12.84 3.68 -5.49
CA GLN A 193 14.22 3.31 -5.19
C GLN A 193 14.34 2.63 -3.81
N ARG A 194 13.70 3.18 -2.78
CA ARG A 194 13.69 2.59 -1.43
C ARG A 194 12.99 1.23 -1.42
N LEU A 195 11.88 1.09 -2.13
CA LEU A 195 11.16 -0.18 -2.26
C LEU A 195 12.02 -1.23 -2.96
N ARG A 196 12.73 -0.86 -4.03
CA ARG A 196 13.70 -1.74 -4.71
C ARG A 196 14.77 -2.23 -3.75
N LEU A 197 15.40 -1.33 -2.98
CA LEU A 197 16.43 -1.66 -1.99
C LEU A 197 15.87 -2.55 -0.87
N LEU A 198 14.64 -2.30 -0.41
CA LEU A 198 13.97 -3.16 0.57
C LEU A 198 13.79 -4.58 0.04
N VAL A 199 13.30 -4.73 -1.19
CA VAL A 199 13.15 -6.04 -1.84
C VAL A 199 14.49 -6.76 -1.95
N GLU A 200 15.55 -6.08 -2.40
CA GLU A 200 16.91 -6.63 -2.48
C GLU A 200 17.41 -7.09 -1.09
N SER A 201 17.24 -6.25 -0.06
CA SER A 201 17.66 -6.57 1.32
C SER A 201 16.86 -7.72 1.93
N ALA A 202 15.55 -7.78 1.67
CA ALA A 202 14.68 -8.84 2.14
C ALA A 202 15.06 -10.18 1.49
N CYS A 203 15.33 -10.18 0.17
CA CYS A 203 15.82 -11.37 -0.53
C CYS A 203 17.15 -11.85 0.07
N ALA A 204 18.11 -10.94 0.26
CA ALA A 204 19.42 -11.27 0.81
C ALA A 204 19.35 -11.84 2.24
N ALA A 205 18.50 -11.25 3.10
CA ALA A 205 18.28 -11.72 4.47
C ALA A 205 17.56 -13.08 4.53
N ASN A 206 16.86 -13.48 3.47
CA ASN A 206 16.05 -14.70 3.40
C ASN A 206 16.63 -15.71 2.38
N GLY A 207 17.95 -15.92 2.44
CA GLY A 207 18.62 -16.97 1.65
C GLY A 207 18.65 -16.72 0.15
N GLY A 208 18.49 -15.47 -0.29
CA GLY A 208 18.43 -15.11 -1.71
C GLY A 208 17.08 -15.40 -2.38
N ARG A 209 16.05 -15.79 -1.62
CA ARG A 209 14.73 -16.08 -2.19
C ARG A 209 14.05 -14.80 -2.64
N ALA A 210 13.57 -14.80 -3.89
CA ALA A 210 12.82 -13.70 -4.47
C ALA A 210 11.57 -13.36 -3.64
N ALA A 211 11.22 -12.08 -3.51
CA ALA A 211 10.15 -11.62 -2.64
C ALA A 211 8.75 -11.82 -3.23
N ILE A 212 7.75 -12.00 -2.37
CA ILE A 212 6.33 -11.86 -2.71
C ILE A 212 5.92 -10.42 -2.37
N LEU A 213 5.48 -9.67 -3.36
CA LEU A 213 4.92 -8.33 -3.14
C LEU A 213 3.42 -8.46 -2.93
N VAL A 214 2.90 -8.00 -1.80
CA VAL A 214 1.46 -7.97 -1.52
C VAL A 214 1.02 -6.52 -1.42
N ALA A 215 0.24 -6.06 -2.40
CA ALA A 215 -0.04 -4.65 -2.57
C ALA A 215 -1.55 -4.38 -2.59
N HIS A 216 -2.01 -3.41 -1.80
CA HIS A 216 -3.42 -3.03 -1.74
C HIS A 216 -3.70 -1.72 -2.46
N SER A 217 -4.79 -1.66 -3.22
CA SER A 217 -5.31 -0.44 -3.84
C SER A 217 -4.21 0.31 -4.61
N LEU A 218 -4.00 1.61 -4.36
CA LEU A 218 -2.92 2.42 -4.95
C LEU A 218 -1.52 1.79 -4.86
N GLY A 219 -1.26 1.01 -3.81
CA GLY A 219 0.00 0.28 -3.64
C GLY A 219 0.30 -0.67 -4.79
N GLY A 220 -0.73 -1.27 -5.40
CA GLY A 220 -0.57 -2.14 -6.57
C GLY A 220 -0.12 -1.38 -7.81
N LEU A 221 -0.51 -0.12 -7.96
CA LEU A 221 -0.03 0.75 -9.04
C LEU A 221 1.44 1.11 -8.85
N PHE A 222 1.86 1.40 -7.62
CA PHE A 222 3.28 1.59 -7.30
C PHE A 222 4.11 0.33 -7.51
N ALA A 223 3.60 -0.84 -7.11
CA ALA A 223 4.26 -2.12 -7.36
C ALA A 223 4.42 -2.38 -8.85
N LEU A 224 3.39 -2.10 -9.66
CA LEU A 224 3.48 -2.18 -11.12
C LEU A 224 4.56 -1.24 -11.67
N GLN A 225 4.64 0.00 -11.18
CA GLN A 225 5.64 0.96 -11.63
C GLN A 225 7.07 0.59 -11.22
N LEU A 226 7.27 0.00 -10.04
CA LEU A 226 8.57 -0.59 -9.66
C LEU A 226 9.02 -1.62 -10.70
N LEU A 227 8.11 -2.54 -11.05
CA LEU A 227 8.41 -3.63 -11.98
C LEU A 227 8.65 -3.11 -13.40
N ALA A 228 7.76 -2.27 -13.90
CA ALA A 228 7.85 -1.68 -15.25
C ALA A 228 9.14 -0.89 -15.45
N ARG A 229 9.63 -0.21 -14.40
CA ARG A 229 10.86 0.61 -14.43
C ARG A 229 12.13 -0.17 -14.05
N SER A 230 12.00 -1.43 -13.62
CA SER A 230 13.13 -2.29 -13.28
C SER A 230 13.57 -3.15 -14.48
N PRO A 231 14.88 -3.40 -14.67
CA PRO A 231 15.34 -4.31 -15.73
C PRO A 231 14.79 -5.73 -15.55
N ALA A 232 14.53 -6.44 -16.65
CA ALA A 232 14.04 -7.82 -16.61
C ALA A 232 14.89 -8.78 -15.75
N PRO A 233 16.24 -8.74 -15.79
CA PRO A 233 17.06 -9.58 -14.91
C PRO A 233 16.83 -9.31 -13.41
N TRP A 234 16.56 -8.07 -13.04
CA TRP A 234 16.27 -7.73 -11.65
C TRP A 234 14.93 -8.29 -11.21
N ARG A 235 13.88 -8.13 -12.04
CA ARG A 235 12.56 -8.69 -11.75
C ARG A 235 12.62 -10.19 -11.52
N ALA A 236 13.29 -10.91 -12.42
CA ALA A 236 13.45 -12.36 -12.35
C ALA A 236 14.23 -12.83 -11.11
N ALA A 237 15.22 -12.05 -10.66
CA ALA A 237 16.04 -12.40 -9.50
C ALA A 237 15.36 -12.09 -8.16
N HIS A 238 14.53 -11.06 -8.10
CA HIS A 238 14.10 -10.47 -6.83
C HIS A 238 12.59 -10.50 -6.56
N VAL A 239 11.76 -10.78 -7.56
CA VAL A 239 10.30 -10.81 -7.38
C VAL A 239 9.74 -12.15 -7.84
N GLN A 240 9.31 -12.95 -6.87
CA GLN A 240 8.70 -14.25 -7.10
C GLN A 240 7.29 -14.10 -7.68
N ARG A 241 6.52 -13.16 -7.11
CA ARG A 241 5.13 -12.89 -7.51
C ARG A 241 4.69 -11.52 -7.01
N LEU A 242 3.84 -10.87 -7.80
CA LEU A 242 3.01 -9.76 -7.34
C LEU A 242 1.60 -10.28 -7.02
N VAL A 243 1.14 -10.07 -5.80
CA VAL A 243 -0.22 -10.34 -5.35
C VAL A 243 -0.90 -9.00 -5.09
N THR A 244 -1.91 -8.67 -5.88
CA THR A 244 -2.62 -7.39 -5.76
C THR A 244 -4.00 -7.57 -5.15
N LEU A 245 -4.34 -6.67 -4.24
CA LEU A 245 -5.58 -6.64 -3.49
C LEU A 245 -6.36 -5.40 -3.90
N SER A 246 -7.46 -5.56 -4.64
CA SER A 246 -8.33 -4.45 -5.07
C SER A 246 -7.58 -3.29 -5.77
N THR A 247 -6.65 -3.59 -6.67
CA THR A 247 -5.87 -2.54 -7.34
C THR A 247 -6.67 -1.83 -8.44
N PRO A 248 -6.82 -0.48 -8.38
CA PRO A 248 -7.58 0.29 -9.34
C PRO A 248 -6.79 0.55 -10.63
N TRP A 249 -6.57 -0.48 -11.44
CA TRP A 249 -5.76 -0.35 -12.66
C TRP A 249 -6.23 0.74 -13.61
N GLY A 250 -7.54 0.96 -13.70
CA GLY A 250 -8.16 1.99 -14.52
C GLY A 250 -8.59 3.25 -13.77
N GLY A 251 -8.23 3.41 -12.49
CA GLY A 251 -8.80 4.46 -11.62
C GLY A 251 -10.19 4.11 -11.09
N SER A 252 -10.90 5.08 -10.52
CA SER A 252 -12.28 4.89 -9.99
C SER A 252 -13.18 6.07 -10.34
N VAL A 253 -14.45 5.80 -10.67
CA VAL A 253 -15.46 6.85 -10.86
C VAL A 253 -15.72 7.62 -9.56
N GLN A 254 -15.50 7.00 -8.40
CA GLN A 254 -15.57 7.69 -7.11
C GLN A 254 -14.58 8.86 -7.02
N GLU A 255 -13.45 8.82 -7.72
CA GLU A 255 -12.53 9.97 -7.78
C GLU A 255 -13.16 11.16 -8.51
N MET A 256 -14.04 10.94 -9.50
CA MET A 256 -14.75 12.05 -10.13
C MET A 256 -15.69 12.76 -9.14
N LEU A 257 -16.34 12.02 -8.23
CA LEU A 257 -17.13 12.60 -7.13
C LEU A 257 -16.21 13.41 -6.18
N THR A 258 -15.09 12.81 -5.77
CA THR A 258 -14.08 13.42 -4.91
C THR A 258 -13.59 14.77 -5.48
N PHE A 259 -13.33 14.82 -6.79
CA PHE A 259 -12.93 16.07 -7.46
C PHE A 259 -14.09 17.06 -7.63
N ALA A 260 -15.30 16.62 -7.95
CA ALA A 260 -16.42 17.52 -8.21
C ALA A 260 -16.96 18.19 -6.94
N SER A 261 -17.53 17.42 -6.02
CA SER A 261 -18.25 17.93 -4.83
C SER A 261 -17.56 17.59 -3.50
N GLY A 262 -16.47 16.80 -3.53
CA GLY A 262 -15.74 16.36 -2.35
C GLY A 262 -16.31 15.07 -1.77
N ASN A 263 -15.46 14.22 -1.21
CA ASN A 263 -15.86 12.94 -0.64
C ASN A 263 -15.40 12.83 0.81
N THR A 264 -16.35 12.82 1.74
CA THR A 264 -16.04 12.68 3.18
C THR A 264 -15.77 11.24 3.58
N LEU A 265 -15.86 10.27 2.65
CA LEU A 265 -15.71 8.83 2.92
C LEU A 265 -16.65 8.34 4.04
N GLY A 266 -17.83 8.95 4.16
CA GLY A 266 -18.82 8.63 5.19
C GLY A 266 -18.49 9.19 6.58
N VAL A 267 -17.46 10.03 6.71
CA VAL A 267 -17.09 10.65 7.98
C VAL A 267 -18.03 11.83 8.29
N PRO A 268 -18.80 11.78 9.38
CA PRO A 268 -19.78 12.81 9.69
C PRO A 268 -19.09 14.11 10.14
N PHE A 269 -19.77 15.25 9.93
CA PHE A 269 -19.35 16.59 10.38
C PHE A 269 -18.10 17.19 9.70
N VAL A 270 -17.56 16.51 8.69
CA VAL A 270 -16.49 17.03 7.84
C VAL A 270 -17.09 17.87 6.72
N ASN A 271 -16.59 19.10 6.53
CA ASN A 271 -17.02 19.96 5.43
C ASN A 271 -16.48 19.41 4.09
N PRO A 272 -17.36 18.96 3.16
CA PRO A 272 -16.92 18.35 1.90
C PRO A 272 -16.10 19.30 1.04
N SER A 273 -16.47 20.59 0.97
CA SER A 273 -15.76 21.58 0.17
C SER A 273 -14.33 21.84 0.69
N LEU A 274 -14.15 21.84 2.01
CA LEU A 274 -12.82 22.04 2.61
C LEU A 274 -11.88 20.86 2.32
N ILE A 275 -12.40 19.63 2.40
CA ILE A 275 -11.62 18.43 2.09
C ILE A 275 -11.44 18.25 0.58
N ARG A 276 -12.39 18.70 -0.24
CA ARG A 276 -12.30 18.68 -1.71
C ARG A 276 -11.02 19.35 -2.21
N ASP A 277 -10.70 20.54 -1.71
CA ASP A 277 -9.53 21.28 -2.19
C ASP A 277 -8.21 20.58 -1.80
N GLU A 278 -8.17 19.98 -0.61
CA GLU A 278 -7.04 19.14 -0.19
C GLU A 278 -6.95 17.87 -1.04
N GLN A 279 -8.05 17.16 -1.25
CA GLN A 279 -8.11 15.95 -2.07
C GLN A 279 -7.70 16.22 -3.52
N ARG A 280 -8.13 17.35 -4.11
CA ARG A 280 -7.72 17.80 -5.45
C ARG A 280 -6.21 18.03 -5.54
N SER A 281 -5.58 18.43 -4.43
CA SER A 281 -4.15 18.76 -4.39
C SER A 281 -3.24 17.52 -4.45
N ALA A 282 -3.73 16.36 -4.01
CA ALA A 282 -2.96 15.13 -4.02
C ALA A 282 -2.72 14.62 -5.46
N GLU A 283 -1.45 14.53 -5.86
CA GLU A 283 -1.05 14.01 -7.17
C GLU A 283 -1.54 12.57 -7.37
N SER A 284 -1.58 11.77 -6.29
CA SER A 284 -2.14 10.42 -6.30
C SER A 284 -3.62 10.37 -6.73
N ASN A 285 -4.42 11.36 -6.37
CA ASN A 285 -5.85 11.36 -6.70
C ASN A 285 -6.07 11.69 -8.18
N LEU A 286 -5.21 12.54 -8.77
CA LEU A 286 -5.19 12.69 -10.23
C LEU A 286 -4.84 11.36 -10.92
N TRP A 287 -3.89 10.58 -10.36
CA TRP A 287 -3.53 9.25 -10.88
C TRP A 287 -4.69 8.26 -10.81
N LEU A 288 -5.58 8.38 -9.83
CA LEU A 288 -6.72 7.50 -9.63
C LEU A 288 -7.97 7.91 -10.43
N LEU A 289 -7.93 9.00 -11.20
CA LEU A 289 -9.02 9.35 -12.11
C LEU A 289 -9.22 8.28 -13.20
N PRO A 290 -10.46 8.04 -13.65
CA PRO A 290 -10.78 7.07 -14.70
C PRO A 290 -9.94 7.25 -15.97
N THR A 291 -9.40 6.15 -16.48
CA THR A 291 -8.46 6.17 -17.60
C THR A 291 -9.15 5.83 -18.93
N PRO A 292 -8.79 6.50 -20.05
CA PRO A 292 -9.36 6.20 -21.36
C PRO A 292 -9.15 4.76 -21.81
N LYS A 293 -8.04 4.13 -21.38
CA LYS A 293 -7.69 2.75 -21.74
C LYS A 293 -8.68 1.73 -21.20
N VAL A 294 -9.30 2.01 -20.05
CA VAL A 294 -10.27 1.12 -19.41
C VAL A 294 -11.70 1.57 -19.68
N PHE A 295 -12.02 2.84 -19.42
CA PHE A 295 -13.39 3.34 -19.47
C PHE A 295 -13.80 3.87 -20.84
N GLY A 296 -12.86 4.09 -21.76
CA GLY A 296 -13.15 4.49 -23.13
C GLY A 296 -14.07 5.71 -23.23
N ASN A 297 -15.21 5.53 -23.90
CA ASN A 297 -16.23 6.57 -24.11
C ASN A 297 -17.41 6.46 -23.12
N THR A 298 -17.34 5.59 -22.12
CA THR A 298 -18.42 5.43 -21.13
C THR A 298 -18.70 6.77 -20.46
N THR A 299 -19.97 7.15 -20.39
CA THR A 299 -20.41 8.36 -19.71
C THR A 299 -20.32 8.17 -18.20
N LEU A 300 -19.38 8.86 -17.56
CA LEU A 300 -19.10 8.76 -16.12
C LEU A 300 -19.74 9.90 -15.33
N VAL A 301 -19.94 11.07 -15.97
CA VAL A 301 -20.61 12.21 -15.34
C VAL A 301 -21.53 12.88 -16.36
N VAL A 302 -22.73 13.26 -15.94
CA VAL A 302 -23.66 14.12 -16.69
C VAL A 302 -23.87 15.39 -15.89
N SER A 303 -23.74 16.56 -16.51
CA SER A 303 -24.02 17.85 -15.89
C SER A 303 -25.08 18.60 -16.68
N ARG A 304 -26.22 18.86 -16.05
CA ARG A 304 -27.32 19.64 -16.66
C ARG A 304 -26.96 21.12 -16.77
N SER A 305 -26.33 21.68 -15.74
CA SER A 305 -25.86 23.08 -15.75
C SER A 305 -24.88 23.40 -16.89
N HIS A 306 -24.02 22.46 -17.26
CA HIS A 306 -23.09 22.61 -18.39
C HIS A 306 -23.63 22.07 -19.73
N ASN A 307 -24.83 21.46 -19.73
CA ASN A 307 -25.40 20.74 -20.87
C ASN A 307 -24.39 19.79 -21.53
N ARG A 308 -23.68 18.98 -20.72
CA ARG A 308 -22.54 18.15 -21.16
C ARG A 308 -22.45 16.83 -20.40
N SER A 309 -21.90 15.83 -21.07
CA SER A 309 -21.47 14.55 -20.47
C SER A 309 -19.95 14.37 -20.55
N TYR A 310 -19.38 13.76 -19.52
CA TYR A 310 -17.96 13.50 -19.38
C TYR A 310 -17.67 12.00 -19.36
N SER A 311 -16.54 11.64 -19.97
CA SER A 311 -15.97 10.30 -20.04
C SER A 311 -14.48 10.41 -19.68
N ALA A 312 -13.81 9.28 -19.52
CA ALA A 312 -12.36 9.29 -19.28
C ALA A 312 -11.56 10.02 -20.39
N LYS A 313 -12.05 10.06 -21.64
CA LYS A 313 -11.36 10.75 -22.76
C LYS A 313 -11.37 12.27 -22.69
N ASN A 314 -12.33 12.87 -22.01
CA ASN A 314 -12.46 14.33 -21.88
C ASN A 314 -12.25 14.79 -20.43
N MET A 315 -11.44 14.06 -19.67
CA MET A 315 -11.12 14.36 -18.27
C MET A 315 -10.55 15.78 -18.08
N THR A 316 -9.74 16.29 -19.01
CA THR A 316 -9.25 17.68 -18.92
C THR A 316 -10.36 18.72 -19.02
N GLN A 317 -11.44 18.43 -19.76
CA GLN A 317 -12.62 19.29 -19.80
C GLN A 317 -13.41 19.19 -18.50
N PHE A 318 -13.56 17.97 -17.95
CA PHE A 318 -14.17 17.78 -16.65
C PHE A 318 -13.46 18.59 -15.56
N LEU A 319 -12.12 18.50 -15.47
CA LEU A 319 -11.33 19.26 -14.48
C LEU A 319 -11.52 20.79 -14.60
N ARG A 320 -11.68 21.31 -15.82
CA ARG A 320 -12.02 22.73 -16.04
C ARG A 320 -13.42 23.08 -15.54
N ASP A 321 -14.41 22.28 -15.93
CA ASP A 321 -15.82 22.57 -15.67
C ASP A 321 -16.19 22.41 -14.18
N ILE A 322 -15.42 21.63 -13.40
CA ILE A 322 -15.52 21.60 -11.92
C ILE A 322 -14.76 22.74 -11.22
N GLY A 323 -14.13 23.64 -11.97
CA GLY A 323 -13.34 24.76 -11.45
C GLY A 323 -11.95 24.40 -10.93
N PHE A 324 -11.33 23.33 -11.44
CA PHE A 324 -9.97 22.88 -11.05
C PHE A 324 -8.96 23.03 -12.19
N GLU A 325 -8.83 24.26 -12.72
CA GLU A 325 -7.94 24.58 -13.85
C GLU A 325 -6.47 24.20 -13.58
N GLN A 326 -6.00 24.40 -12.34
CA GLN A 326 -4.62 24.12 -11.94
C GLN A 326 -4.23 22.64 -12.05
N GLY A 327 -5.20 21.72 -12.05
CA GLY A 327 -4.95 20.29 -12.25
C GLY A 327 -4.93 19.82 -13.69
N VAL A 328 -5.38 20.66 -14.63
CA VAL A 328 -5.57 20.28 -16.03
C VAL A 328 -4.25 19.92 -16.70
N GLU A 329 -3.26 20.81 -16.63
CA GLU A 329 -1.96 20.57 -17.25
C GLU A 329 -1.16 19.47 -16.54
N PRO A 330 -1.09 19.40 -15.19
CA PRO A 330 -0.51 18.26 -14.51
C PRO A 330 -1.15 16.93 -14.91
N TYR A 331 -2.48 16.87 -15.00
CA TYR A 331 -3.16 15.67 -15.47
C TYR A 331 -2.77 15.33 -16.92
N ARG A 332 -2.87 16.30 -17.84
CA ARG A 332 -2.61 16.08 -19.27
C ARG A 332 -1.17 15.64 -19.54
N ALA A 333 -0.20 16.31 -18.95
CA ALA A 333 1.21 16.11 -19.25
C ALA A 333 1.82 14.96 -18.42
N ARG A 334 1.53 14.91 -17.12
CA ARG A 334 2.20 13.98 -16.20
C ARG A 334 1.42 12.69 -16.01
N ILE A 335 0.13 12.80 -15.75
CA ILE A 335 -0.66 11.64 -15.31
C ILE A 335 -1.20 10.82 -16.48
N ARG A 336 -1.76 11.47 -17.50
CA ARG A 336 -2.38 10.80 -18.63
C ARG A 336 -1.43 9.79 -19.32
N PRO A 337 -0.16 10.12 -19.63
CA PRO A 337 0.77 9.15 -20.23
C PRO A 337 1.08 7.96 -19.30
N LEU A 338 1.09 8.17 -17.98
CA LEU A 338 1.32 7.11 -17.00
C LEU A 338 0.18 6.08 -17.02
N VAL A 339 -1.06 6.57 -17.05
CA VAL A 339 -2.25 5.71 -16.96
C VAL A 339 -2.70 5.11 -18.30
N GLU A 340 -2.28 5.67 -19.42
CA GLU A 340 -2.52 5.07 -20.74
C GLU A 340 -1.53 3.92 -21.03
N ALA A 341 -0.35 3.92 -20.41
CA ALA A 341 0.65 2.88 -20.64
C ALA A 341 0.20 1.50 -20.12
N LEU A 342 -0.20 1.39 -18.84
CA LEU A 342 -0.53 0.13 -18.13
C LEU A 342 0.25 -1.09 -18.66
N PRO A 343 1.59 -1.07 -18.55
CA PRO A 343 2.43 -2.15 -19.05
C PRO A 343 2.17 -3.45 -18.30
N GLU A 344 2.53 -4.59 -18.89
CA GLU A 344 2.53 -5.85 -18.15
C GLU A 344 3.58 -5.85 -17.02
N PRO A 345 3.32 -6.51 -15.87
CA PRO A 345 4.26 -6.57 -14.76
C PRO A 345 5.61 -7.24 -15.07
N GLY A 346 5.64 -8.20 -16.00
CA GLY A 346 6.85 -8.97 -16.33
C GLY A 346 7.32 -9.92 -15.22
N VAL A 347 6.40 -10.29 -14.32
CA VAL A 347 6.51 -11.32 -13.26
C VAL A 347 5.14 -11.97 -13.09
N PRO A 348 5.03 -13.18 -12.52
CA PRO A 348 3.73 -13.76 -12.21
C PRO A 348 2.86 -12.80 -11.37
N LEU A 349 1.61 -12.65 -11.75
CA LEU A 349 0.63 -11.76 -11.11
C LEU A 349 -0.57 -12.57 -10.64
N THR A 350 -1.00 -12.37 -9.40
CA THR A 350 -2.30 -12.84 -8.90
C THR A 350 -3.13 -11.64 -8.45
N CYS A 351 -4.27 -11.40 -9.12
CA CYS A 351 -5.20 -10.31 -8.83
C CYS A 351 -6.36 -10.81 -7.98
N LEU A 352 -6.49 -10.32 -6.74
CA LEU A 352 -7.67 -10.53 -5.92
C LEU A 352 -8.62 -9.35 -6.10
N VAL A 353 -9.86 -9.66 -6.53
CA VAL A 353 -10.84 -8.67 -6.99
C VAL A 353 -12.14 -8.87 -6.22
N GLY A 354 -12.59 -7.84 -5.51
CA GLY A 354 -13.93 -7.82 -4.92
C GLY A 354 -15.01 -7.63 -5.99
N THR A 355 -16.09 -8.40 -5.91
CA THR A 355 -17.23 -8.32 -6.85
C THR A 355 -18.56 -8.31 -6.12
N GLY A 356 -19.63 -7.88 -6.77
CA GLY A 356 -20.98 -7.85 -6.22
C GLY A 356 -21.20 -6.83 -5.09
N VAL A 357 -20.35 -5.82 -4.97
CA VAL A 357 -20.52 -4.70 -4.03
C VAL A 357 -20.93 -3.46 -4.81
N VAL A 358 -22.02 -2.82 -4.37
CA VAL A 358 -22.61 -1.62 -5.00
C VAL A 358 -21.55 -0.53 -5.10
N THR A 359 -21.18 -0.16 -6.34
CA THR A 359 -20.06 0.75 -6.62
C THR A 359 -20.51 1.88 -7.55
N VAL A 360 -20.09 3.11 -7.29
CA VAL A 360 -20.43 4.28 -8.13
C VAL A 360 -19.96 4.04 -9.56
N GLU A 361 -20.87 4.11 -10.53
CA GLU A 361 -20.59 3.90 -11.96
C GLU A 361 -20.78 5.16 -12.79
N SER A 362 -21.74 6.03 -12.42
CA SER A 362 -21.95 7.32 -13.07
C SER A 362 -22.61 8.33 -12.13
N LEU A 363 -22.36 9.61 -12.34
CA LEU A 363 -22.86 10.72 -11.52
C LEU A 363 -23.70 11.68 -12.37
N VAL A 364 -24.87 12.09 -11.88
CA VAL A 364 -25.73 13.06 -12.56
C VAL A 364 -25.88 14.30 -11.68
N TYR A 365 -25.31 15.41 -12.14
CA TYR A 365 -25.40 16.72 -11.50
C TYR A 365 -26.51 17.55 -12.13
N GLY A 366 -27.31 18.16 -11.25
CA GLY A 366 -28.43 19.04 -11.61
C GLY A 366 -28.01 20.43 -12.06
N ASP A 367 -28.97 21.36 -12.00
CA ASP A 367 -28.77 22.76 -12.39
C ASP A 367 -27.92 23.53 -11.37
N GLY A 368 -27.83 23.04 -10.13
CA GLY A 368 -26.92 23.56 -9.08
C GLY A 368 -25.42 23.35 -9.36
N GLY A 369 -25.09 22.53 -10.37
CA GLY A 369 -23.70 22.27 -10.77
C GLY A 369 -22.92 21.43 -9.77
N PHE A 370 -21.58 21.54 -9.81
CA PHE A 370 -20.66 20.64 -9.09
C PHE A 370 -20.37 21.05 -7.64
N ASP A 371 -20.90 22.19 -7.19
CA ASP A 371 -20.79 22.62 -5.79
C ASP A 371 -21.87 22.01 -4.89
N GLU A 372 -22.88 21.37 -5.49
CA GLU A 372 -23.87 20.54 -4.80
C GLU A 372 -23.53 19.05 -4.96
N ASP A 373 -24.18 18.20 -4.17
CA ASP A 373 -24.11 16.76 -4.37
C ASP A 373 -24.82 16.36 -5.68
N PRO A 374 -24.42 15.24 -6.33
CA PRO A 374 -25.14 14.72 -7.48
C PRO A 374 -26.61 14.42 -7.11
N GLU A 375 -27.55 14.80 -7.98
CA GLU A 375 -28.97 14.49 -7.80
C GLU A 375 -29.25 12.99 -7.94
N GLU A 376 -28.45 12.31 -8.75
CA GLU A 376 -28.52 10.87 -8.96
C GLU A 376 -27.12 10.27 -9.04
N VAL A 377 -26.94 9.15 -8.34
CA VAL A 377 -25.75 8.31 -8.41
C VAL A 377 -26.18 6.96 -8.98
N VAL A 378 -25.63 6.61 -10.14
CA VAL A 378 -25.83 5.31 -10.78
C VAL A 378 -24.78 4.35 -10.24
N TYR A 379 -25.23 3.17 -9.83
CA TYR A 379 -24.36 2.15 -9.27
C TYR A 379 -24.26 0.94 -10.18
N GLY A 380 -23.06 0.38 -10.23
CA GLY A 380 -22.72 -0.85 -10.93
C GLY A 380 -21.94 -1.80 -10.02
N ASP A 381 -21.24 -2.74 -10.66
CA ASP A 381 -20.45 -3.76 -9.99
C ASP A 381 -19.02 -3.30 -9.65
N GLY A 382 -18.47 -3.84 -8.58
CA GLY A 382 -17.14 -3.56 -8.06
C GLY A 382 -16.98 -4.00 -6.61
N ASP A 383 -16.06 -3.36 -5.91
CA ASP A 383 -15.75 -3.61 -4.49
C ASP A 383 -16.27 -2.51 -3.55
N GLY A 384 -17.16 -1.64 -4.03
CA GLY A 384 -17.73 -0.51 -3.29
C GLY A 384 -16.90 0.76 -3.37
N THR A 385 -15.71 0.71 -3.96
CA THR A 385 -14.88 1.90 -4.23
C THR A 385 -14.36 1.90 -5.67
N VAL A 386 -13.93 0.76 -6.17
CA VAL A 386 -13.34 0.60 -7.50
C VAL A 386 -14.28 -0.21 -8.37
N ASN A 387 -14.61 0.34 -9.54
CA ASN A 387 -15.45 -0.33 -10.53
C ASN A 387 -14.82 -1.65 -10.96
N LEU A 388 -15.63 -2.68 -11.17
CA LEU A 388 -15.16 -3.97 -11.66
C LEU A 388 -14.34 -3.81 -12.97
N ALA A 389 -14.82 -2.96 -13.88
CA ALA A 389 -14.11 -2.64 -15.13
C ALA A 389 -12.67 -2.15 -14.90
N SER A 390 -12.41 -1.42 -13.81
CA SER A 390 -11.07 -0.98 -13.42
C SER A 390 -10.25 -2.10 -12.80
N LEU A 391 -10.86 -2.91 -11.93
CA LEU A 391 -10.18 -4.03 -11.26
C LEU A 391 -9.70 -5.12 -12.25
N VAL A 392 -10.40 -5.28 -13.38
CA VAL A 392 -10.07 -6.30 -14.40
C VAL A 392 -9.59 -5.74 -15.74
N GLY A 393 -9.63 -4.42 -15.92
CA GLY A 393 -9.43 -3.75 -17.20
C GLY A 393 -8.21 -4.21 -18.01
N PRO A 394 -6.98 -4.22 -17.45
CA PRO A 394 -5.80 -4.64 -18.20
C PRO A 394 -5.59 -6.15 -18.25
N ILE A 395 -6.33 -6.94 -17.47
CA ILE A 395 -6.08 -8.38 -17.26
C ILE A 395 -6.11 -9.14 -18.58
N LYS A 396 -7.12 -8.90 -19.43
CA LYS A 396 -7.22 -9.58 -20.72
C LYS A 396 -5.98 -9.34 -21.59
N ALA A 397 -5.56 -8.08 -21.71
CA ALA A 397 -4.39 -7.72 -22.51
C ALA A 397 -3.09 -8.33 -21.95
N TRP A 398 -2.98 -8.45 -20.63
CA TRP A 398 -1.85 -9.12 -19.99
C TRP A 398 -1.88 -10.64 -20.16
N SER A 399 -3.05 -11.28 -20.06
CA SER A 399 -3.19 -12.72 -20.25
C SER A 399 -2.97 -13.18 -21.69
N ASP A 400 -3.20 -12.32 -22.68
CA ASP A 400 -2.92 -12.60 -24.09
C ASP A 400 -1.41 -12.55 -24.40
N SER A 401 -0.58 -12.01 -23.49
CA SER A 401 0.88 -11.97 -23.65
C SER A 401 1.51 -13.33 -23.29
N PRO A 402 2.34 -13.92 -24.17
CA PRO A 402 2.90 -15.26 -23.97
C PRO A 402 3.91 -15.33 -22.80
N THR A 403 4.43 -14.19 -22.36
CA THR A 403 5.44 -14.08 -21.30
C THR A 403 4.87 -13.73 -19.94
N GLN A 404 3.57 -13.41 -19.86
CA GLN A 404 2.93 -12.92 -18.65
C GLN A 404 1.96 -13.97 -18.09
N VAL A 405 2.20 -14.39 -16.85
CA VAL A 405 1.28 -15.27 -16.12
C VAL A 405 0.37 -14.39 -15.26
N VAL A 406 -0.94 -14.47 -15.50
CA VAL A 406 -1.95 -13.75 -14.71
C VAL A 406 -2.96 -14.75 -14.16
N GLU A 407 -3.20 -14.67 -12.87
CA GLU A 407 -4.27 -15.36 -12.17
C GLU A 407 -5.24 -14.33 -11.60
N VAL A 408 -6.54 -14.62 -11.65
CA VAL A 408 -7.57 -13.76 -11.07
C VAL A 408 -8.38 -14.58 -10.08
N VAL A 409 -8.52 -14.02 -8.88
CA VAL A 409 -9.33 -14.59 -7.80
C VAL A 409 -10.44 -13.59 -7.50
N GLU A 410 -11.64 -13.92 -7.94
CA GLU A 410 -12.84 -13.15 -7.63
C GLU A 410 -13.33 -13.50 -6.22
N LEU A 411 -13.65 -12.47 -5.45
CA LEU A 411 -14.12 -12.55 -4.08
C LEU A 411 -15.50 -11.90 -3.96
N PRO A 412 -16.58 -12.69 -4.10
CA PRO A 412 -17.94 -12.16 -4.07
C PRO A 412 -18.26 -11.50 -2.72
N LYS A 413 -18.84 -10.31 -2.80
CA LYS A 413 -19.30 -9.45 -1.70
C LYS A 413 -18.18 -8.94 -0.77
N VAL A 414 -16.92 -9.06 -1.17
CA VAL A 414 -15.79 -8.49 -0.45
C VAL A 414 -15.61 -7.04 -0.89
N SER A 415 -15.72 -6.10 0.05
CA SER A 415 -15.52 -4.68 -0.21
C SER A 415 -14.04 -4.33 -0.34
N HIS A 416 -13.75 -3.11 -0.82
CA HIS A 416 -12.41 -2.58 -1.04
C HIS A 416 -11.52 -2.76 0.21
N SER A 417 -11.92 -2.16 1.33
CA SER A 417 -11.22 -2.34 2.62
C SER A 417 -11.42 -3.73 3.22
N GLY A 418 -12.55 -4.39 2.91
CA GLY A 418 -12.84 -5.76 3.33
C GLY A 418 -11.78 -6.75 2.84
N MET A 419 -11.12 -6.48 1.71
CA MET A 419 -10.02 -7.29 1.19
C MET A 419 -8.89 -7.56 2.22
N LEU A 420 -8.73 -6.68 3.21
CA LEU A 420 -7.67 -6.76 4.23
C LEU A 420 -8.09 -7.46 5.53
N ASN A 421 -9.39 -7.71 5.74
CA ASN A 421 -9.91 -8.24 7.01
C ASN A 421 -11.07 -9.25 6.87
N ASP A 422 -11.66 -9.39 5.69
CA ASP A 422 -12.67 -10.39 5.40
C ASP A 422 -12.06 -11.79 5.46
N LYS A 423 -12.76 -12.71 6.12
CA LYS A 423 -12.26 -14.06 6.36
C LYS A 423 -11.98 -14.80 5.06
N SER A 424 -12.87 -14.69 4.06
CA SER A 424 -12.71 -15.40 2.79
C SER A 424 -11.53 -14.83 1.98
N ALA A 425 -11.34 -13.51 2.01
CA ALA A 425 -10.20 -12.85 1.39
C ALA A 425 -8.88 -13.31 2.03
N LEU A 426 -8.79 -13.26 3.37
CA LEU A 426 -7.62 -13.68 4.12
C LEU A 426 -7.28 -15.16 3.89
N GLU A 427 -8.28 -16.04 3.86
CA GLU A 427 -8.07 -17.46 3.55
C GLU A 427 -7.47 -17.65 2.15
N GLN A 428 -7.93 -16.91 1.14
CA GLN A 428 -7.36 -16.98 -0.20
C GLN A 428 -5.93 -16.41 -0.25
N ILE A 429 -5.67 -15.27 0.40
CA ILE A 429 -4.33 -14.68 0.46
C ILE A 429 -3.33 -15.66 1.07
N ILE A 430 -3.68 -16.30 2.19
CA ILE A 430 -2.82 -17.30 2.83
C ILE A 430 -2.60 -18.50 1.91
N ARG A 431 -3.65 -19.05 1.29
CA ARG A 431 -3.50 -20.16 0.33
C ARG A 431 -2.54 -19.83 -0.81
N ILE A 432 -2.63 -18.61 -1.36
CA ILE A 432 -1.75 -18.14 -2.44
C ILE A 432 -0.31 -18.05 -1.94
N VAL A 433 -0.09 -17.38 -0.81
CA VAL A 433 1.25 -17.20 -0.22
C VAL A 433 1.90 -18.55 0.12
N ASP A 434 1.14 -19.45 0.74
CA ASP A 434 1.59 -20.80 1.07
C ASP A 434 1.91 -21.60 -0.18
N SER A 435 1.05 -21.57 -1.21
CA SER A 435 1.29 -22.24 -2.50
C SER A 435 2.61 -21.79 -3.14
N ILE A 436 2.92 -20.49 -3.09
CA ILE A 436 4.19 -19.95 -3.61
C ILE A 436 5.39 -20.51 -2.80
N ASN A 437 5.26 -20.56 -1.48
CA ASN A 437 6.30 -21.11 -0.60
C ASN A 437 6.54 -22.61 -0.85
N PHE A 438 5.48 -23.41 -1.00
CA PHE A 438 5.57 -24.86 -1.18
C PHE A 438 6.02 -25.30 -2.57
N ASN A 439 5.63 -24.59 -3.64
CA ASN A 439 6.02 -24.92 -5.01
C ASN A 439 7.53 -24.77 -5.28
N THR A 440 8.27 -24.11 -4.39
CA THR A 440 9.72 -23.95 -4.51
C THR A 440 10.48 -25.11 -3.84
N THR A 441 9.84 -25.86 -2.95
CA THR A 441 10.44 -27.02 -2.27
C THR A 441 10.62 -28.23 -3.19
N SER A 442 9.85 -28.34 -4.28
CA SER A 442 9.91 -29.46 -5.22
C SER A 442 11.09 -29.37 -6.19
N TYR A 443 11.68 -28.19 -6.40
CA TYR A 443 12.84 -28.02 -7.27
C TYR A 443 14.17 -28.41 -6.62
N HIS A 444 14.25 -28.41 -5.28
CA HIS A 444 15.47 -28.79 -4.55
C HIS A 444 15.59 -30.29 -4.23
N GLN A 445 14.60 -31.11 -4.60
CA GLN A 445 14.67 -32.58 -4.44
C GLN A 445 14.99 -33.33 -5.76
N SER A 446 15.19 -32.62 -6.86
CA SER A 446 15.44 -33.19 -8.19
C SER A 446 16.81 -32.80 -8.79
N SER A 447 17.76 -32.35 -7.97
CA SER A 447 19.16 -32.10 -8.37
C SER A 447 20.11 -33.15 -7.81
#